data_AF-A0A6P1EF97-F1
#
_entry.id   AF-A0A6P1EF97-F1
#
_cell.length_a   1.000
_cell.length_b   1.000
_cell.length_c   1.000
_cell.angle_alpha   90.00
_cell.angle_beta   90.00
_cell.angle_gamma   90.00
#
_symmetry.space_group_name_H-M   'P 1'
#
loop_
_entity.id
_entity.type
_entity.pdbx_description
1 polymer ?
#
loop_
_entity_poly.entity_id
_entity_poly.type
_entity_poly.pdbx_seq_one_letter_code
_entity_poly.pdbx_strand_id
1 'polypeptide(L)'
;MVYQRDQAIKNFKPEPYFELNAEILANQQKFVAKLDPYQRFKDETGLMTFMQAKHVQKGSQAGLIKDVQKQGKKRASPQLFSLSSLQSAMNKRYHASASQTLAAIQSLYEDKLLSYPRTDCTYITDEEFEYLVANLTKYLGVVSKPVALTNTTPNKRYVNGKKVEEHYAIIMTKVVPTKEKLASLPKLQQQVYDLVLGTRLVSFKNYLQEGQYNHLKTAVKGAFTVFPKSPTFV
;
A
#
# COMPACT_ATOMS: atom_id res chain seq x y z
N MET A 1 -13.41 -19.33 10.24
CA MET A 1 -12.26 -18.93 9.38
C MET A 1 -10.91 -19.43 9.93
N VAL A 2 -10.60 -19.29 11.23
CA VAL A 2 -9.33 -19.76 11.82
C VAL A 2 -9.11 -21.27 11.62
N TYR A 3 -10.07 -22.11 12.05
CA TYR A 3 -9.96 -23.57 11.89
C TYR A 3 -9.71 -24.01 10.45
N GLN A 4 -10.40 -23.42 9.46
CA GLN A 4 -10.20 -23.74 8.05
C GLN A 4 -8.80 -23.34 7.56
N ARG A 5 -8.28 -22.18 7.99
CA ARG A 5 -6.92 -21.75 7.68
C ARG A 5 -5.89 -22.69 8.28
N ASP A 6 -6.10 -23.12 9.52
CA ASP A 6 -5.22 -24.08 10.20
C ASP A 6 -5.25 -25.45 9.53
N GLN A 7 -6.43 -25.95 9.15
CA GLN A 7 -6.56 -27.18 8.37
C GLN A 7 -5.85 -27.05 7.01
N ALA A 8 -6.01 -25.93 6.31
CA ALA A 8 -5.31 -25.68 5.06
C ALA A 8 -3.78 -25.67 5.23
N ILE A 9 -3.27 -25.07 6.33
CA ILE A 9 -1.83 -25.07 6.64
C ILE A 9 -1.34 -26.48 6.99
N LYS A 10 -2.07 -27.21 7.84
CA LYS A 10 -1.72 -28.59 8.25
C LYS A 10 -1.71 -29.56 7.07
N ASN A 11 -2.64 -29.40 6.14
CA ASN A 11 -2.78 -30.27 4.98
C ASN A 11 -1.94 -29.81 3.77
N PHE A 12 -1.28 -28.64 3.84
CA PHE A 12 -0.40 -28.16 2.78
C PHE A 12 0.86 -29.03 2.74
N LYS A 13 1.09 -29.67 1.58
CA LYS A 13 2.31 -30.43 1.30
C LYS A 13 3.19 -29.60 0.37
N PRO A 14 4.29 -28.99 0.84
CA PRO A 14 5.20 -28.25 -0.01
C PRO A 14 5.82 -29.18 -1.06
N GLU A 15 5.77 -28.79 -2.32
CA GLU A 15 6.41 -29.52 -3.41
C GLU A 15 7.57 -28.68 -3.98
N PRO A 16 8.77 -29.24 -4.11
CA PRO A 16 9.87 -28.55 -4.76
C PRO A 16 9.52 -28.30 -6.23
N TYR A 17 9.99 -27.17 -6.75
CA TYR A 17 9.87 -26.83 -8.16
C TYR A 17 11.12 -26.07 -8.61
N PHE A 18 11.35 -26.07 -9.91
CA PHE A 18 12.45 -25.37 -10.55
C PHE A 18 11.92 -24.15 -11.31
N GLU A 19 12.70 -23.08 -11.30
CA GLU A 19 12.49 -21.88 -12.12
C GLU A 19 13.72 -21.62 -12.98
N LEU A 20 13.50 -21.13 -14.20
CA LEU A 20 14.57 -20.59 -15.02
C LEU A 20 14.68 -19.09 -14.79
N ASN A 21 15.74 -18.68 -14.10
CA ASN A 21 16.09 -17.28 -13.88
C ASN A 21 17.39 -16.95 -14.61
N ALA A 22 17.49 -15.76 -15.17
CA ALA A 22 18.69 -15.27 -15.83
C ALA A 22 19.25 -14.07 -15.07
N GLU A 23 20.52 -14.11 -14.72
CA GLU A 23 21.23 -12.95 -14.21
C GLU A 23 21.79 -12.15 -15.37
N ILE A 24 21.41 -10.88 -15.48
CA ILE A 24 21.79 -10.00 -16.58
C ILE A 24 22.70 -8.92 -16.04
N LEU A 25 23.85 -8.78 -16.68
CA LEU A 25 24.81 -7.70 -16.45
C LEU A 25 24.76 -6.75 -17.64
N ALA A 26 24.32 -5.51 -17.41
CA ALA A 26 24.27 -4.47 -18.44
C ALA A 26 24.70 -3.13 -17.81
N ASN A 27 25.59 -2.39 -18.47
CA ASN A 27 26.08 -1.08 -18.00
C ASN A 27 26.50 -1.08 -16.51
N GLN A 28 27.28 -2.09 -16.09
CA GLN A 28 27.73 -2.28 -14.69
C GLN A 28 26.61 -2.50 -13.66
N GLN A 29 25.35 -2.67 -14.11
CA GLN A 29 24.22 -3.02 -13.26
C GLN A 29 23.84 -4.48 -13.44
N LYS A 30 23.51 -5.13 -12.32
CA LYS A 30 23.12 -6.54 -12.26
C LYS A 30 21.66 -6.65 -11.83
N PHE A 31 20.87 -7.39 -12.60
CA PHE A 31 19.46 -7.67 -12.29
C PHE A 31 19.07 -9.10 -12.69
N VAL A 32 18.01 -9.62 -12.06
CA VAL A 32 17.49 -10.96 -12.33
C VAL A 32 16.26 -10.86 -13.23
N ALA A 33 16.29 -11.53 -14.37
CA ALA A 33 15.14 -11.75 -15.23
C ALA A 33 14.50 -13.10 -14.93
N LYS A 34 13.16 -13.15 -15.04
CA LYS A 34 12.39 -14.38 -14.97
C LYS A 34 11.91 -14.76 -16.35
N LEU A 35 11.54 -16.02 -16.52
CA LEU A 35 10.89 -16.49 -17.75
C LEU A 35 9.60 -15.70 -18.04
N ASP A 36 9.34 -15.38 -19.31
CA ASP A 36 8.11 -14.77 -19.80
C ASP A 36 7.58 -15.52 -21.03
N PRO A 37 6.38 -16.12 -20.97
CA PRO A 37 5.48 -16.18 -19.82
C PRO A 37 6.09 -16.93 -18.63
N TYR A 38 5.66 -16.57 -17.41
CA TYR A 38 6.13 -17.22 -16.19
C TYR A 38 5.76 -18.70 -16.17
N GLN A 39 6.75 -19.56 -15.90
CA GLN A 39 6.57 -21.01 -15.82
C GLN A 39 7.42 -21.60 -14.70
N ARG A 40 6.85 -22.60 -14.01
CA ARG A 40 7.55 -23.48 -13.07
C ARG A 40 7.70 -24.86 -13.68
N PHE A 41 8.75 -25.57 -13.31
CA PHE A 41 9.01 -26.94 -13.73
C PHE A 41 8.95 -27.85 -12.51
N LYS A 42 8.28 -28.99 -12.65
CA LYS A 42 8.11 -29.96 -11.56
C LYS A 42 9.45 -30.57 -11.14
N ASP A 43 10.32 -30.80 -12.10
CA ASP A 43 11.63 -31.41 -11.91
C ASP A 43 12.70 -30.77 -12.82
N GLU A 44 13.95 -31.11 -12.58
CA GLU A 44 15.08 -30.61 -13.37
C GLU A 44 15.02 -31.10 -14.83
N THR A 45 14.52 -32.31 -15.07
CA THR A 45 14.40 -32.87 -16.43
C THR A 45 13.48 -32.03 -17.31
N GLY A 46 12.33 -31.59 -16.80
CA GLY A 46 11.40 -30.71 -17.49
C GLY A 46 12.03 -29.33 -17.76
N LEU A 47 12.78 -28.79 -16.80
CA LEU A 47 13.54 -27.55 -16.99
C LEU A 47 14.60 -27.71 -18.10
N MET A 48 15.40 -28.77 -18.06
CA MET A 48 16.46 -29.02 -19.05
C MET A 48 15.89 -29.25 -20.45
N THR A 49 14.76 -29.96 -20.56
CA THR A 49 14.03 -30.16 -21.82
C THR A 49 13.56 -28.83 -22.41
N PHE A 50 12.99 -27.97 -21.55
CA PHE A 50 12.59 -26.62 -21.95
C PHE A 50 13.79 -25.78 -22.41
N MET A 51 14.89 -25.80 -21.64
CA MET A 51 16.12 -25.11 -21.99
C MET A 51 16.67 -25.56 -23.35
N GLN A 52 16.71 -26.86 -23.62
CA GLN A 52 17.14 -27.42 -24.90
C GLN A 52 16.24 -26.97 -26.06
N ALA A 53 14.92 -27.07 -25.89
CA ALA A 53 13.93 -26.65 -26.90
C ALA A 53 13.99 -25.14 -27.21
N LYS A 54 14.44 -24.32 -26.25
CA LYS A 54 14.66 -22.87 -26.42
C LYS A 54 16.11 -22.51 -26.73
N HIS A 55 16.98 -23.51 -26.91
CA HIS A 55 18.42 -23.34 -27.12
C HIS A 55 19.12 -22.48 -26.05
N VAL A 56 18.61 -22.52 -24.82
CA VAL A 56 19.18 -21.84 -23.64
C VAL A 56 20.12 -22.79 -22.92
N GLN A 57 21.26 -22.30 -22.45
CA GLN A 57 22.25 -23.09 -21.73
C GLN A 57 22.48 -22.55 -20.32
N LYS A 58 22.91 -23.41 -19.39
CA LYS A 58 23.36 -22.97 -18.06
C LYS A 58 24.68 -22.21 -18.22
N GLY A 59 24.86 -21.13 -17.47
CA GLY A 59 26.08 -20.31 -17.48
C GLY A 59 25.95 -18.99 -18.24
N SER A 60 27.08 -18.41 -18.62
CA SER A 60 27.12 -17.11 -19.29
C SER A 60 26.79 -17.26 -20.78
N GLN A 61 25.85 -16.44 -21.25
CA GLN A 61 25.41 -16.42 -22.64
C GLN A 61 25.09 -14.99 -23.07
N ALA A 62 25.35 -14.67 -24.32
CA ALA A 62 24.99 -13.38 -24.89
C ALA A 62 23.46 -13.24 -24.94
N GLY A 63 22.96 -12.05 -24.58
CA GLY A 63 21.56 -11.68 -24.62
C GLY A 63 21.34 -10.39 -25.40
N LEU A 64 20.17 -10.27 -26.03
CA LEU A 64 19.75 -9.04 -26.69
C LEU A 64 18.54 -8.45 -25.95
N ILE A 65 18.62 -7.17 -25.57
CA ILE A 65 17.45 -6.45 -25.08
C ILE A 65 16.57 -6.13 -26.28
N LYS A 66 15.34 -6.69 -26.33
CA LYS A 66 14.42 -6.47 -27.46
C LYS A 66 13.57 -5.23 -27.28
N ASP A 67 13.18 -4.94 -26.04
CA ASP A 67 12.28 -3.84 -25.73
C ASP A 67 12.53 -3.30 -24.32
N VAL A 68 12.37 -1.99 -24.17
CA VAL A 68 12.51 -1.26 -22.91
C VAL A 68 11.30 -0.34 -22.77
N GLN A 69 10.36 -0.73 -21.90
CA GLN A 69 9.19 0.08 -21.62
C GLN A 69 9.37 0.81 -20.30
N LYS A 70 9.26 2.14 -20.34
CA LYS A 70 9.22 2.96 -19.13
C LYS A 70 7.80 3.38 -18.86
N GLN A 71 7.28 3.03 -17.68
CA GLN A 71 5.95 3.44 -17.27
C GLN A 71 6.01 4.21 -15.96
N GLY A 72 5.52 5.44 -15.97
CA GLY A 72 5.22 6.17 -14.74
C GLY A 72 3.97 5.55 -14.10
N LYS A 73 4.08 5.07 -12.86
CA LYS A 73 2.93 4.62 -12.09
C LYS A 73 2.53 5.69 -11.09
N LYS A 74 1.22 5.87 -10.96
CA LYS A 74 0.63 6.70 -9.92
C LYS A 74 -0.18 5.78 -9.03
N ARG A 75 0.07 5.84 -7.73
CA ARG A 75 -0.76 5.14 -6.76
C ARG A 75 -1.80 6.11 -6.24
N ALA A 76 -3.06 5.72 -6.34
CA ALA A 76 -4.14 6.49 -5.72
C ALA A 76 -3.92 6.56 -4.21
N SER A 77 -4.28 7.69 -3.60
CA SER A 77 -4.22 7.84 -2.15
C SER A 77 -5.02 6.73 -1.44
N PRO A 78 -4.62 6.34 -0.22
CA PRO A 78 -5.39 5.39 0.58
C PRO A 78 -6.84 5.85 0.77
N GLN A 79 -7.74 4.90 0.98
CA GLN A 79 -9.10 5.22 1.42
C GLN A 79 -9.09 5.81 2.84
N LEU A 80 -10.15 6.54 3.20
CA LEU A 80 -10.37 6.91 4.60
C LEU A 80 -10.74 5.67 5.42
N PHE A 81 -10.70 5.81 6.74
CA PHE A 81 -10.86 4.68 7.62
C PHE A 81 -12.32 4.42 8.01
N SER A 82 -12.74 3.17 7.83
CA SER A 82 -13.75 2.51 8.67
C SER A 82 -13.10 2.00 9.97
N LEU A 83 -13.91 1.54 10.93
CA LEU A 83 -13.40 0.90 12.14
C LEU A 83 -12.53 -0.33 11.81
N SER A 84 -13.02 -1.22 10.95
CA SER A 84 -12.33 -2.46 10.59
C SER A 84 -11.00 -2.22 9.85
N SER A 85 -10.97 -1.24 8.96
CA SER A 85 -9.74 -0.88 8.23
C SER A 85 -8.73 -0.17 9.13
N LEU A 86 -9.17 0.66 10.09
CA LEU A 86 -8.28 1.27 11.07
C LEU A 86 -7.71 0.24 12.04
N GLN A 87 -8.53 -0.68 12.56
CA GLN A 87 -8.08 -1.80 13.39
C GLN A 87 -7.04 -2.65 12.67
N SER A 88 -7.25 -2.95 11.38
CA SER A 88 -6.29 -3.69 10.56
C SER A 88 -4.97 -2.92 10.38
N ALA A 89 -5.05 -1.61 10.12
CA ALA A 89 -3.87 -0.77 9.95
C ALA A 89 -3.08 -0.60 11.26
N MET A 90 -3.77 -0.42 12.38
CA MET A 90 -3.17 -0.33 13.72
C MET A 90 -2.52 -1.65 14.14
N ASN A 91 -3.17 -2.79 13.87
CA ASN A 91 -2.58 -4.09 14.13
C ASN A 91 -1.31 -4.32 13.31
N LYS A 92 -1.35 -4.01 12.01
CA LYS A 92 -0.20 -4.17 11.12
C LYS A 92 0.99 -3.31 11.52
N ARG A 93 0.75 -2.07 11.98
CA ARG A 93 1.81 -1.08 12.23
C ARG A 93 2.28 -1.04 13.68
N TYR A 94 1.39 -1.31 14.62
CA TYR A 94 1.62 -1.12 16.06
C TYR A 94 1.24 -2.34 16.91
N HIS A 95 0.85 -3.46 16.28
CA HIS A 95 0.43 -4.69 16.96
C HIS A 95 -0.72 -4.52 17.97
N ALA A 96 -1.49 -3.44 17.84
CA ALA A 96 -2.66 -3.21 18.66
C ALA A 96 -3.78 -4.19 18.29
N SER A 97 -4.49 -4.72 19.29
CA SER A 97 -5.68 -5.51 19.06
C SER A 97 -6.84 -4.65 18.55
N ALA A 98 -7.88 -5.30 18.01
CA ALA A 98 -9.10 -4.62 17.60
C ALA A 98 -9.77 -3.88 18.77
N SER A 99 -9.80 -4.49 19.97
CA SER A 99 -10.39 -3.90 21.18
C SER A 99 -9.59 -2.71 21.72
N GLN A 100 -8.26 -2.83 21.76
CA GLN A 100 -7.37 -1.71 22.14
C GLN A 100 -7.53 -0.53 21.20
N THR A 101 -7.59 -0.80 19.89
CA THR A 101 -7.80 0.23 18.87
C THR A 101 -9.16 0.91 19.05
N LEU A 102 -10.24 0.14 19.24
CA LEU A 102 -11.57 0.70 19.47
C LEU A 102 -11.62 1.59 20.72
N ALA A 103 -11.02 1.14 21.83
CA ALA A 103 -10.96 1.94 23.07
C ALA A 103 -10.21 3.27 22.86
N ALA A 104 -9.12 3.26 22.09
CA ALA A 104 -8.38 4.47 21.76
C ALA A 104 -9.18 5.43 20.88
N ILE A 105 -9.85 4.94 19.83
CA ILE A 105 -10.68 5.79 18.96
C ILE A 105 -11.89 6.33 19.74
N GLN A 106 -12.52 5.51 20.59
CA GLN A 106 -13.64 5.92 21.43
C GLN A 106 -13.25 7.08 22.37
N SER A 107 -12.08 7.00 23.00
CA SER A 107 -11.56 8.08 23.85
C SER A 107 -11.34 9.37 23.04
N LEU A 108 -10.76 9.26 21.84
CA LEU A 108 -10.54 10.41 20.95
C LEU A 108 -11.85 11.02 20.43
N TYR A 109 -12.90 10.21 20.24
CA TYR A 109 -14.23 10.68 19.86
C TYR A 109 -14.90 11.42 21.02
N GLU A 110 -14.81 10.92 22.25
CA GLU A 110 -15.33 11.57 23.46
C GLU A 110 -14.63 12.91 23.73
N ASP A 111 -13.31 12.97 23.50
CA ASP A 111 -12.51 14.22 23.48
C ASP A 111 -12.81 15.11 22.26
N LYS A 112 -13.71 14.69 21.36
CA LYS A 112 -14.13 15.37 20.13
C LYS A 112 -13.01 15.57 19.11
N LEU A 113 -11.91 14.83 19.20
CA LEU A 113 -10.77 14.93 18.28
C LEU A 113 -10.97 14.13 16.99
N LEU A 114 -11.73 13.04 17.07
CA LEU A 114 -12.14 12.20 15.94
C LEU A 114 -13.66 12.14 15.78
N SER A 115 -14.11 11.82 14.57
CA SER A 115 -15.52 11.49 14.30
C SER A 115 -15.91 10.12 14.83
N TYR A 116 -17.19 9.77 14.67
CA TYR A 116 -17.81 8.60 15.27
C TYR A 116 -17.02 7.29 15.00
N PRO A 117 -16.68 6.50 16.04
CA PRO A 117 -15.70 5.42 15.93
C PRO A 117 -16.26 4.13 15.34
N ARG A 118 -17.58 3.95 15.29
CA ARG A 118 -18.23 2.69 14.86
C ARG A 118 -18.91 2.87 13.52
N THR A 119 -18.10 3.05 12.50
CA THR A 119 -18.53 3.23 11.12
C THR A 119 -17.88 2.17 10.23
N ASP A 120 -18.67 1.61 9.32
CA ASP A 120 -18.17 0.75 8.24
C ASP A 120 -17.89 1.55 6.95
N CYS A 121 -18.26 2.84 6.94
CA CYS A 121 -18.07 3.72 5.80
C CYS A 121 -16.61 4.18 5.67
N THR A 122 -16.17 4.35 4.43
CA THR A 122 -14.85 4.92 4.08
C THR A 122 -14.98 6.22 3.26
N TYR A 123 -16.19 6.77 3.19
CA TYR A 123 -16.52 8.01 2.48
C TYR A 123 -16.95 9.09 3.46
N ILE A 124 -16.86 10.34 3.01
CA ILE A 124 -17.39 11.53 3.67
C ILE A 124 -18.30 12.29 2.71
N THR A 125 -19.14 13.19 3.22
CA THR A 125 -19.94 14.09 2.37
C THR A 125 -19.13 15.33 1.98
N ASP A 126 -19.72 16.16 1.12
CA ASP A 126 -19.13 17.45 0.75
C ASP A 126 -19.02 18.39 1.98
N GLU A 127 -19.94 18.32 2.95
CA GLU A 127 -19.91 19.13 4.18
C GLU A 127 -18.70 18.83 5.05
N GLU A 128 -18.39 17.53 5.25
CA GLU A 128 -17.18 17.15 5.98
C GLU A 128 -15.92 17.60 5.24
N PHE A 129 -15.93 17.49 3.92
CA PHE A 129 -14.79 17.88 3.11
C PHE A 129 -14.50 19.38 3.23
N GLU A 130 -15.53 20.23 3.19
CA GLU A 130 -15.42 21.67 3.31
C GLU A 130 -14.75 22.09 4.63
N TYR A 131 -15.18 21.53 5.77
CA TYR A 131 -14.54 21.92 7.03
C TYR A 131 -13.11 21.38 7.17
N LEU A 132 -12.80 20.24 6.57
CA LEU A 132 -11.44 19.71 6.56
C LEU A 132 -10.51 20.64 5.78
N VAL A 133 -10.99 21.19 4.65
CA VAL A 133 -10.26 22.21 3.88
C VAL A 133 -10.11 23.50 4.70
N ALA A 134 -11.19 23.97 5.34
CA ALA A 134 -11.16 25.20 6.15
C ALA A 134 -10.19 25.13 7.35
N ASN A 135 -9.92 23.94 7.89
CA ASN A 135 -9.00 23.73 9.01
C ASN A 135 -7.64 23.17 8.59
N LEU A 136 -7.34 23.07 7.29
CA LEU A 136 -6.13 22.44 6.75
C LEU A 136 -4.84 22.99 7.35
N THR A 137 -4.73 24.30 7.48
CA THR A 137 -3.56 24.96 8.09
C THR A 137 -3.35 24.56 9.54
N LYS A 138 -4.42 24.40 10.32
CA LYS A 138 -4.34 23.95 11.72
C LYS A 138 -3.87 22.50 11.80
N TYR A 139 -4.42 21.63 10.96
CA TYR A 139 -3.99 20.22 10.87
C TYR A 139 -2.52 20.12 10.47
N LEU A 140 -2.06 20.89 9.49
CA LEU A 140 -0.64 20.94 9.11
C LEU A 140 0.25 21.44 10.26
N GLY A 141 -0.27 22.33 11.10
CA GLY A 141 0.42 22.85 12.27
C GLY A 141 0.78 21.79 13.31
N VAL A 142 0.02 20.68 13.39
CA VAL A 142 0.29 19.59 14.36
C VAL A 142 1.16 18.46 13.79
N VAL A 143 1.37 18.43 12.48
CA VAL A 143 2.23 17.41 11.84
C VAL A 143 3.70 17.77 12.01
N SER A 144 4.54 16.77 12.25
CA SER A 144 5.97 16.96 12.49
C SER A 144 6.76 17.37 11.23
N LYS A 145 6.26 17.00 10.05
CA LYS A 145 6.89 17.26 8.75
C LYS A 145 5.97 18.14 7.90
N PRO A 146 6.47 19.28 7.37
CA PRO A 146 5.69 20.09 6.45
C PRO A 146 5.39 19.30 5.17
N VAL A 147 4.13 19.34 4.75
CA VAL A 147 3.67 18.69 3.52
C VAL A 147 2.98 19.73 2.66
N ALA A 148 3.43 19.90 1.41
CA ALA A 148 2.68 20.66 0.42
C ALA A 148 1.43 19.87 0.01
N LEU A 149 0.26 20.40 0.36
CA LEU A 149 -1.04 19.85 0.01
C LEU A 149 -1.70 20.82 -0.97
N THR A 150 -1.76 20.42 -2.24
CA THR A 150 -2.16 21.30 -3.34
C THR A 150 -3.58 21.03 -3.84
N ASN A 151 -4.19 19.89 -3.49
CA ASN A 151 -5.55 19.61 -3.89
C ASN A 151 -6.55 19.89 -2.77
N THR A 152 -7.35 20.94 -2.91
CA THR A 152 -8.49 21.28 -2.05
C THR A 152 -9.84 21.04 -2.73
N THR A 153 -9.86 20.30 -3.84
CA THR A 153 -11.09 19.92 -4.53
C THR A 153 -11.59 18.53 -4.09
N PRO A 154 -12.91 18.35 -3.95
CA PRO A 154 -13.48 17.06 -3.54
C PRO A 154 -13.24 16.00 -4.62
N ASN A 155 -12.88 14.79 -4.19
CA ASN A 155 -12.61 13.66 -5.07
C ASN A 155 -13.55 12.50 -4.71
N LYS A 156 -14.31 12.00 -5.70
CA LYS A 156 -15.30 10.92 -5.52
C LYS A 156 -14.76 9.61 -4.95
N ARG A 157 -13.43 9.44 -4.92
CA ARG A 157 -12.77 8.32 -4.24
C ARG A 157 -13.09 8.27 -2.75
N TYR A 158 -13.20 9.42 -2.10
CA TYR A 158 -13.43 9.54 -0.65
C TYR A 158 -14.52 10.57 -0.29
N VAL A 159 -14.86 11.53 -1.16
CA VAL A 159 -16.00 12.46 -0.99
C VAL A 159 -17.17 11.96 -1.82
N ASN A 160 -18.07 11.19 -1.22
CA ASN A 160 -19.24 10.66 -1.90
C ASN A 160 -20.39 10.44 -0.92
N GLY A 161 -21.20 11.48 -0.71
CA GLY A 161 -22.34 11.42 0.21
C GLY A 161 -23.36 10.34 -0.12
N LYS A 162 -23.47 9.90 -1.39
CA LYS A 162 -24.35 8.77 -1.77
C LYS A 162 -23.90 7.41 -1.22
N LYS A 163 -22.65 7.30 -0.77
CA LYS A 163 -22.07 6.11 -0.14
C LYS A 163 -21.90 6.26 1.37
N VAL A 164 -22.35 7.39 1.92
CA VAL A 164 -22.44 7.60 3.35
C VAL A 164 -23.84 7.13 3.76
N GLU A 165 -23.87 6.19 4.70
CA GLU A 165 -25.11 5.70 5.32
C GLU A 165 -25.35 6.54 6.60
N GLU A 166 -25.45 5.89 7.76
CA GLU A 166 -25.68 6.58 9.04
C GLU A 166 -24.46 7.39 9.51
N HIS A 167 -23.26 6.89 9.24
CA HIS A 167 -22.00 7.50 9.66
C HIS A 167 -21.00 7.54 8.52
N TYR A 168 -20.30 8.67 8.38
CA TYR A 168 -19.17 8.82 7.48
C TYR A 168 -17.90 8.19 8.08
N ALA A 169 -16.80 8.22 7.32
CA ALA A 169 -15.51 7.67 7.73
C ALA A 169 -14.95 8.30 9.02
N ILE A 170 -14.04 7.60 9.69
CA ILE A 170 -13.28 8.14 10.82
C ILE A 170 -12.30 9.20 10.29
N ILE A 171 -12.51 10.46 10.68
CA ILE A 171 -11.73 11.64 10.29
C ILE A 171 -11.55 12.59 11.47
N MET A 172 -10.67 13.58 11.31
CA MET A 172 -10.42 14.60 12.32
C MET A 172 -11.60 15.58 12.34
N THR A 173 -11.98 16.06 13.51
CA THR A 173 -13.05 17.06 13.62
C THR A 173 -12.47 18.49 13.49
N LYS A 174 -13.34 19.50 13.63
CA LYS A 174 -12.96 20.92 13.72
C LYS A 174 -12.15 21.24 14.99
N VAL A 175 -12.16 20.36 16.01
CA VAL A 175 -11.37 20.50 17.24
C VAL A 175 -9.98 19.93 16.99
N VAL A 176 -9.03 20.82 16.70
CA VAL A 176 -7.63 20.45 16.47
C VAL A 176 -6.86 20.57 17.78
N PRO A 177 -6.24 19.50 18.29
CA PRO A 177 -5.47 19.55 19.53
C PRO A 177 -4.18 20.35 19.32
N THR A 178 -3.61 20.92 20.39
CA THR A 178 -2.24 21.45 20.32
C THR A 178 -1.23 20.31 20.30
N LYS A 179 0.03 20.59 19.93
CA LYS A 179 1.10 19.58 19.97
C LYS A 179 1.30 19.03 21.38
N GLU A 180 1.17 19.88 22.39
CA GLU A 180 1.31 19.54 23.80
C GLU A 180 0.18 18.62 24.26
N LYS A 181 -1.08 18.95 23.91
CA LYS A 181 -2.22 18.07 24.19
C LYS A 181 -2.06 16.73 23.50
N LEU A 182 -1.65 16.71 22.24
CA LEU A 182 -1.41 15.46 21.52
C LEU A 182 -0.30 14.63 22.19
N ALA A 183 0.81 15.25 22.58
CA ALA A 183 1.90 14.60 23.30
C ALA A 183 1.49 14.07 24.69
N SER A 184 0.50 14.67 25.33
CA SER A 184 -0.04 14.21 26.63
C SER A 184 -0.98 13.01 26.53
N LEU A 185 -1.50 12.68 25.34
CA LEU A 185 -2.42 11.55 25.20
C LEU A 185 -1.69 10.22 25.43
N PRO A 186 -2.39 9.16 25.85
CA PRO A 186 -1.87 7.80 25.80
C PRO A 186 -1.30 7.43 24.43
N LYS A 187 -0.20 6.67 24.42
CA LYS A 187 0.57 6.39 23.20
C LYS A 187 -0.29 5.86 22.04
N LEU A 188 -1.22 4.95 22.33
CA LEU A 188 -2.08 4.37 21.31
C LEU A 188 -3.06 5.39 20.72
N GLN A 189 -3.57 6.32 21.53
CA GLN A 189 -4.42 7.41 21.05
C GLN A 189 -3.63 8.36 20.13
N GLN A 190 -2.38 8.69 20.48
CA GLN A 190 -1.49 9.45 19.59
C GLN A 190 -1.32 8.74 18.24
N GLN A 191 -1.00 7.45 18.27
CA GLN A 191 -0.78 6.65 17.06
C GLN A 191 -2.04 6.56 16.19
N VAL A 192 -3.22 6.40 16.80
CA VAL A 192 -4.50 6.42 16.08
C VAL A 192 -4.71 7.79 15.43
N TYR A 193 -4.60 8.87 16.19
CA TYR A 193 -4.80 10.23 15.69
C TYR A 193 -3.85 10.54 14.52
N ASP A 194 -2.56 10.25 14.69
CA ASP A 194 -1.54 10.46 13.66
C ASP A 194 -1.83 9.66 12.38
N LEU A 195 -2.32 8.43 12.51
CA LEU A 195 -2.62 7.58 11.38
C LEU A 195 -3.84 8.08 10.60
N VAL A 196 -4.91 8.48 11.30
CA VAL A 196 -6.11 9.06 10.67
C VAL A 196 -5.76 10.39 10.02
N LEU A 197 -5.04 11.27 10.73
CA LEU A 197 -4.60 12.57 10.23
C LEU A 197 -3.72 12.41 8.99
N GLY A 198 -2.66 11.60 9.07
CA GLY A 198 -1.75 11.38 7.94
C GLY A 198 -2.45 10.81 6.71
N THR A 199 -3.37 9.86 6.92
CA THR A 199 -4.17 9.29 5.82
C THR A 199 -5.08 10.33 5.17
N ARG A 200 -5.70 11.20 5.98
CA ARG A 200 -6.54 12.28 5.45
C ARG A 200 -5.71 13.36 4.75
N LEU A 201 -4.54 13.71 5.25
CA LEU A 201 -3.68 14.70 4.59
C LEU A 201 -3.17 14.19 3.24
N VAL A 202 -2.81 12.91 3.15
CA VAL A 202 -2.37 12.30 1.87
C VAL A 202 -3.48 12.26 0.81
N SER A 203 -4.76 12.23 1.18
CA SER A 203 -5.84 12.35 0.18
C SER A 203 -5.87 13.72 -0.51
N PHE A 204 -5.39 14.79 0.13
CA PHE A 204 -5.22 16.11 -0.51
C PHE A 204 -4.05 16.19 -1.52
N LYS A 205 -3.34 15.09 -1.79
CA LYS A 205 -2.33 15.02 -2.87
C LYS A 205 -2.85 14.44 -4.20
N ASN A 206 -4.10 13.97 -4.27
CA ASN A 206 -4.71 13.24 -5.41
C ASN A 206 -4.04 11.91 -5.80
N TYR A 207 -2.72 11.89 -5.98
CA TYR A 207 -1.92 10.70 -6.25
C TYR A 207 -0.61 10.79 -5.49
N LEU A 208 -0.20 9.66 -4.92
CA LEU A 208 1.20 9.48 -4.54
C LEU A 208 1.96 9.25 -5.85
N GLN A 209 2.96 10.10 -6.14
CA GLN A 209 3.90 9.81 -7.22
C GLN A 209 4.65 8.54 -6.83
N GLU A 210 4.36 7.46 -7.54
CA GLU A 210 5.17 6.26 -7.45
C GLU A 210 6.35 6.44 -8.41
N GLY A 211 7.50 5.86 -8.06
CA GLY A 211 8.71 5.98 -8.89
C GLY A 211 8.49 5.52 -10.34
N GLN A 212 9.39 5.92 -11.23
CA GLN A 212 9.43 5.36 -12.58
C GLN A 212 9.96 3.93 -12.54
N TYR A 213 9.36 3.04 -13.34
CA TYR A 213 9.93 1.72 -13.56
C TYR A 213 10.21 1.46 -15.01
N ASN A 214 11.28 0.70 -15.19
CA ASN A 214 11.66 0.15 -16.47
C ASN A 214 11.25 -1.33 -16.46
N HIS A 215 10.37 -1.69 -17.37
CA HIS A 215 10.18 -3.06 -17.80
C HIS A 215 11.16 -3.33 -18.94
N LEU A 216 12.07 -4.28 -18.75
CA LEU A 216 13.02 -4.68 -19.80
C LEU A 216 12.61 -6.06 -20.30
N LYS A 217 12.21 -6.17 -21.56
CA LYS A 217 12.05 -7.46 -22.22
C LYS A 217 13.36 -7.82 -22.89
N THR A 218 13.99 -8.87 -22.39
CA THR A 218 15.31 -9.29 -22.81
C THR A 218 15.22 -10.63 -23.53
N ALA A 219 15.47 -10.65 -24.83
CA ALA A 219 15.60 -11.91 -25.53
C ALA A 219 17.03 -12.42 -25.47
N VAL A 220 17.26 -13.33 -24.53
CA VAL A 220 18.22 -14.41 -24.78
C VAL A 220 17.44 -15.49 -25.52
N LYS A 221 17.51 -15.51 -26.85
CA LYS A 221 16.74 -16.42 -27.73
C LYS A 221 15.22 -16.47 -27.45
N GLY A 222 14.65 -15.38 -26.90
CA GLY A 222 13.20 -15.12 -26.84
C GLY A 222 12.44 -15.55 -25.58
N ALA A 223 13.09 -15.72 -24.42
CA ALA A 223 12.44 -16.38 -23.27
C ALA A 223 12.31 -15.57 -21.96
N PHE A 224 12.93 -14.39 -21.82
CA PHE A 224 13.06 -13.73 -20.52
C PHE A 224 12.49 -12.30 -20.47
N THR A 225 11.88 -11.96 -19.35
CA THR A 225 11.50 -10.59 -19.00
C THR A 225 12.03 -10.23 -17.62
N VAL A 226 12.59 -9.04 -17.52
CA VAL A 226 12.99 -8.45 -16.25
C VAL A 226 11.76 -7.79 -15.65
N PHE A 227 11.34 -8.30 -14.51
CA PHE A 227 10.38 -7.59 -13.68
C PHE A 227 11.15 -6.60 -12.81
N PRO A 228 10.72 -5.32 -12.74
CA PRO A 228 11.35 -4.38 -11.83
C PRO A 228 11.26 -4.89 -10.39
N LYS A 229 12.29 -4.60 -9.58
CA LYS A 229 12.14 -4.66 -8.12
C LYS A 229 10.99 -3.72 -7.74
N SER A 230 10.12 -4.15 -6.83
CA SER A 230 9.06 -3.32 -6.24
C SER A 230 9.59 -1.93 -5.86
N PRO A 231 8.78 -0.86 -5.93
CA PRO A 231 9.29 0.47 -5.65
C PRO A 231 9.72 0.48 -4.19
N THR A 232 10.85 1.10 -3.89
CA THR A 232 11.05 1.57 -2.53
C THR A 232 10.18 2.80 -2.36
N PHE A 233 9.20 2.71 -1.45
CA PHE A 233 8.28 3.80 -1.13
C PHE A 233 9.06 4.98 -0.54
N VAL A 234 8.76 6.20 -0.99
CA VAL A 234 9.22 7.46 -0.36
C VAL A 234 8.02 8.21 0.17
#